data_AF-W1WZD6-F1
#
_entry.id   AF-W1WZD6-F1
#
_cell.length_a   1.000
_cell.length_b   1.000
_cell.length_c   1.000
_cell.angle_alpha   90.00
_cell.angle_beta   90.00
_cell.angle_gamma   90.00
#
_symmetry.space_group_name_H-M   'P 1'
#
loop_
_entity.id
_entity.type
_entity.pdbx_description
1 polymer ?
#
loop_
_entity_poly.entity_id
_entity_poly.type
_entity_poly.pdbx_seq_one_letter_code
_entity_poly.pdbx_strand_id
1 'polypeptide(L)'
;VVLQALKGAVYTAAVGELLGYDVFPKVNADRYDLIQAINLKNGEEMEHFCVGMQAYSPVDAHVHPIPGDMPGYEDKIIMAGGTFVQGSSIELSADGPVRPPYTIFMQGGLVFEHSMLGILGAAEELLKHR
;
A
#
# COMPACT_ATOMS: atom_id res chain seq x y z
N VAL A 1 3.10 8.72 -16.26
CA VAL A 1 2.93 8.66 -14.79
C VAL A 1 1.56 8.10 -14.41
N VAL A 2 0.43 8.78 -14.66
CA VAL A 2 -0.92 8.31 -14.25
C VAL A 2 -1.24 6.86 -14.65
N LEU A 3 -1.02 6.49 -15.91
CA LEU A 3 -1.26 5.10 -16.37
C LEU A 3 -0.33 4.06 -15.73
N GLN A 4 0.83 4.45 -15.20
CA GLN A 4 1.75 3.55 -14.49
C GLN A 4 1.19 3.24 -13.09
N ALA A 5 0.80 4.28 -12.35
CA ALA A 5 0.11 4.14 -11.08
C ALA A 5 -1.19 3.33 -11.20
N LEU A 6 -1.99 3.55 -12.27
CA LEU A 6 -3.21 2.79 -12.50
C LEU A 6 -2.95 1.29 -12.74
N LYS A 7 -1.90 0.93 -13.49
CA LYS A 7 -1.46 -0.47 -13.62
C LYS A 7 -1.02 -1.03 -12.27
N GLY A 8 -0.33 -0.25 -11.45
CA GLY A 8 0.02 -0.58 -10.08
C GLY A 8 -1.21 -0.92 -9.24
N ALA A 9 -2.24 -0.07 -9.26
CA ALA A 9 -3.50 -0.32 -8.55
C ALA A 9 -4.19 -1.62 -8.98
N VAL A 10 -4.27 -1.90 -10.29
CA VAL A 10 -4.83 -3.15 -10.82
C VAL A 10 -3.98 -4.37 -10.41
N TYR A 11 -2.66 -4.23 -10.41
CA TYR A 11 -1.75 -5.29 -9.98
C TYR A 11 -1.86 -5.57 -8.48
N THR A 12 -1.96 -4.53 -7.65
CA THR A 12 -2.25 -4.64 -6.21
C THR A 12 -3.57 -5.38 -5.96
N ALA A 13 -4.64 -5.08 -6.72
CA ALA A 13 -5.90 -5.80 -6.63
C ALA A 13 -5.71 -7.30 -6.92
N ALA A 14 -5.00 -7.64 -8.00
CA ALA A 14 -4.78 -9.02 -8.42
C ALA A 14 -3.95 -9.81 -7.38
N VAL A 15 -2.86 -9.21 -6.88
CA VAL A 15 -2.02 -9.83 -5.83
C VAL A 15 -2.81 -9.99 -4.53
N GLY A 16 -3.59 -8.98 -4.13
CA GLY A 16 -4.45 -9.06 -2.95
C GLY A 16 -5.48 -10.19 -3.04
N GLU A 17 -6.16 -10.32 -4.17
CA GLU A 17 -7.11 -11.42 -4.42
C GLU A 17 -6.44 -12.79 -4.36
N LEU A 18 -5.26 -12.94 -5.00
CA LEU A 18 -4.48 -14.18 -4.97
C LEU A 18 -4.02 -14.56 -3.56
N LEU A 19 -3.73 -13.56 -2.71
CA LEU A 19 -3.38 -13.76 -1.30
C LEU A 19 -4.61 -14.03 -0.41
N GLY A 20 -5.83 -13.98 -0.95
CA GLY A 20 -7.08 -14.25 -0.24
C GLY A 20 -7.67 -13.05 0.51
N TYR A 21 -7.28 -11.82 0.14
CA TYR A 21 -7.84 -10.60 0.72
C TYR A 21 -9.05 -10.09 -0.05
N ASP A 22 -9.93 -9.37 0.65
CA ASP A 22 -10.95 -8.57 -0.03
C ASP A 22 -10.34 -7.25 -0.50
N VAL A 23 -10.47 -7.00 -1.80
CA VAL A 23 -9.93 -5.79 -2.46
C VAL A 23 -11.04 -4.98 -3.10
N PHE A 24 -10.83 -3.67 -3.17
CA PHE A 24 -11.71 -2.73 -3.86
C PHE A 24 -10.90 -1.58 -4.49
N PRO A 25 -11.13 -1.21 -5.76
CA PRO A 25 -11.92 -1.92 -6.77
C PRO A 25 -11.34 -3.29 -7.11
N LYS A 26 -12.16 -4.16 -7.74
CA LYS A 26 -11.72 -5.45 -8.29
C LYS A 26 -10.82 -5.24 -9.53
N VAL A 27 -10.10 -6.28 -9.94
CA VAL A 27 -9.14 -6.22 -11.07
C VAL A 27 -9.79 -5.72 -12.37
N ASN A 28 -11.02 -6.14 -12.64
CA ASN A 28 -11.78 -5.84 -13.86
C ASN A 28 -12.79 -4.68 -13.71
N ALA A 29 -12.76 -3.96 -12.58
CA ALA A 29 -13.65 -2.84 -12.36
C ALA A 29 -13.21 -1.61 -13.16
N ASP A 30 -14.17 -0.80 -13.60
CA ASP A 30 -13.88 0.54 -14.13
C ASP A 30 -13.23 1.40 -13.04
N ARG A 31 -12.27 2.24 -13.45
CA ARG A 31 -11.48 3.07 -12.53
C ARG A 31 -11.55 4.54 -12.90
N TYR A 32 -11.78 5.35 -11.87
CA TYR A 32 -11.96 6.80 -12.00
C TYR A 32 -10.92 7.58 -11.16
N ASP A 33 -10.14 6.88 -10.34
CA ASP A 33 -9.02 7.39 -9.56
C ASP A 33 -7.87 6.36 -9.52
N LEU A 34 -6.87 6.61 -8.67
CA LEU A 34 -5.68 5.77 -8.50
C LEU A 34 -5.73 4.88 -7.25
N ILE A 35 -6.78 4.97 -6.44
CA ILE A 35 -6.83 4.36 -5.12
C ILE A 35 -7.12 2.86 -5.27
N GLN A 36 -6.33 2.05 -4.58
CA GLN A 36 -6.60 0.63 -4.39
C GLN A 36 -6.67 0.30 -2.90
N ALA A 37 -7.81 -0.19 -2.46
CA ALA A 37 -8.02 -0.67 -1.11
C ALA A 37 -7.82 -2.19 -1.00
N ILE A 38 -7.21 -2.62 0.10
CA ILE A 38 -7.11 -4.03 0.52
C ILE A 38 -7.51 -4.11 1.99
N ASN A 39 -8.47 -4.98 2.33
CA ASN A 39 -8.85 -5.28 3.70
C ASN A 39 -7.95 -6.39 4.25
N LEU A 40 -7.04 -6.03 5.17
CA LEU A 40 -6.15 -6.97 5.83
C LEU A 40 -6.82 -7.59 7.06
N LYS A 41 -6.25 -8.67 7.60
CA LYS A 41 -6.94 -9.40 8.69
C LYS A 41 -6.87 -8.70 10.03
N ASN A 42 -5.76 -8.02 10.31
CA ASN A 42 -5.47 -7.39 11.60
C ASN A 42 -4.44 -6.26 11.43
N GLY A 43 -4.16 -5.53 12.51
CA GLY A 43 -3.17 -4.45 12.52
C GLY A 43 -1.73 -4.91 12.31
N GLU A 44 -1.40 -6.18 12.61
CA GLU A 44 -0.06 -6.74 12.43
C GLU A 44 0.22 -7.01 10.94
N GLU A 45 -0.72 -7.63 10.21
CA GLU A 45 -0.62 -7.75 8.75
C GLU A 45 -0.58 -6.35 8.09
N MET A 46 -1.30 -5.36 8.64
CA MET A 46 -1.24 -3.98 8.17
C MET A 46 0.16 -3.36 8.32
N GLU A 47 0.82 -3.59 9.46
CA GLU A 47 2.20 -3.17 9.68
C GLU A 47 3.16 -3.89 8.73
N HIS A 48 3.09 -5.21 8.62
CA HIS A 48 3.93 -5.99 7.70
C HIS A 48 3.76 -5.55 6.25
N PHE A 49 2.54 -5.23 5.81
CA PHE A 49 2.31 -4.70 4.47
C PHE A 49 3.07 -3.39 4.25
N CYS A 50 2.93 -2.43 5.16
CA CYS A 50 3.63 -1.13 5.05
C CYS A 50 5.15 -1.29 5.14
N VAL A 51 5.66 -2.14 6.03
CA VAL A 51 7.10 -2.43 6.17
C VAL A 51 7.67 -3.01 4.88
N GLY A 52 7.02 -4.05 4.35
CA GLY A 52 7.46 -4.70 3.12
C GLY A 52 7.45 -3.76 1.93
N MET A 53 6.50 -2.83 1.86
CA MET A 53 6.45 -1.86 0.77
C MET A 53 7.46 -0.70 0.97
N GLN A 54 7.65 -0.20 2.19
CA GLN A 54 8.63 0.84 2.52
C GLN A 54 10.06 0.38 2.20
N ALA A 55 10.39 -0.88 2.46
CA ALA A 55 11.70 -1.45 2.16
C ALA A 55 12.10 -1.39 0.67
N TYR A 56 11.13 -1.29 -0.23
CA TYR A 56 11.32 -1.17 -1.68
C TYR A 56 11.07 0.25 -2.20
N SER A 57 11.04 1.24 -1.31
CA SER A 57 10.94 2.65 -1.68
C SER A 57 12.34 3.22 -2.00
N PRO A 58 12.45 4.20 -2.93
CA PRO A 58 13.74 4.78 -3.30
C PRO A 58 14.34 5.67 -2.21
N VAL A 59 13.51 6.24 -1.33
CA VAL A 59 13.91 7.09 -0.22
C VAL A 59 13.47 6.44 1.09
N ASP A 60 14.31 6.54 2.13
CA ASP A 60 14.01 6.06 3.49
C ASP A 60 13.59 4.58 3.57
N ALA A 61 14.08 3.73 2.66
CA ALA A 61 13.78 2.30 2.66
C ALA A 61 14.26 1.55 3.92
N HIS A 62 15.17 2.14 4.69
CA HIS A 62 15.69 1.60 5.95
C HIS A 62 14.82 1.98 7.17
N VAL A 63 13.84 2.87 6.99
CA VAL A 63 12.97 3.34 8.07
C VAL A 63 11.80 2.37 8.21
N HIS A 64 11.51 1.96 9.45
CA HIS A 64 10.42 1.04 9.77
C HIS A 64 9.13 1.83 10.04
N PRO A 65 8.06 1.66 9.23
CA PRO A 65 6.76 2.26 9.49
C PRO A 65 6.15 1.76 10.79
N ILE A 66 5.63 2.67 11.62
CA ILE A 66 4.84 2.32 12.81
C ILE A 66 3.55 3.15 12.84
N PRO A 67 2.48 2.67 13.51
CA PRO A 67 1.27 3.47 13.70
C PRO A 67 1.56 4.74 14.52
N GLY A 68 1.19 5.90 13.95
CA GLY A 68 1.39 7.20 14.56
C GLY A 68 0.12 8.05 14.55
N ASP A 69 0.10 9.10 15.37
CA ASP A 69 -0.99 10.08 15.37
C ASP A 69 -0.86 10.99 14.15
N MET A 70 -1.95 11.16 13.39
CA MET A 70 -2.00 12.04 12.23
C MET A 70 -3.05 13.15 12.46
N PRO A 71 -2.69 14.44 12.33
CA PRO A 71 -3.64 15.53 12.52
C PRO A 71 -4.89 15.37 11.66
N GLY A 72 -6.07 15.43 12.28
CA GLY A 72 -7.36 15.27 11.59
C GLY A 72 -7.91 13.84 11.57
N TYR A 73 -7.14 12.86 12.02
CA TYR A 73 -7.59 11.48 12.19
C TYR A 73 -7.77 11.14 13.68
N GLU A 74 -8.84 10.41 13.99
CA GLU A 74 -9.13 9.94 15.35
C GLU A 74 -8.28 8.69 15.69
N ASP A 75 -8.18 7.77 14.74
CA ASP A 75 -7.36 6.57 14.85
C ASP A 75 -5.90 6.85 14.45
N LYS A 76 -4.98 6.05 14.99
CA LYS A 76 -3.60 6.02 14.50
C LYS A 76 -3.57 5.62 13.03
N ILE A 77 -2.71 6.27 12.27
CA ILE A 77 -2.45 5.96 10.86
C ILE A 77 -1.07 5.31 10.77
N ILE A 78 -0.97 4.24 9.98
CA ILE A 78 0.31 3.72 9.51
C ILE A 78 0.48 4.10 8.05
N MET A 79 1.71 4.43 7.65
CA MET A 79 2.02 4.90 6.30
C MET A 79 3.40 4.42 5.88
N ALA A 80 3.47 3.93 4.65
CA ALA A 80 4.69 3.77 3.88
C ALA A 80 4.67 4.78 2.73
N GLY A 81 5.71 5.62 2.69
CA GLY A 81 5.76 6.84 1.88
C GLY A 81 7.18 7.31 1.65
N GLY A 82 8.08 6.38 1.28
CA GLY A 82 9.48 6.66 0.91
C GLY A 82 9.61 7.38 -0.43
N THR A 83 9.04 8.57 -0.51
CA THR A 83 8.87 9.40 -1.71
C THR A 83 9.93 10.49 -1.78
N PHE A 84 10.34 10.88 -2.99
CA PHE A 84 11.26 12.00 -3.21
C PHE A 84 10.65 13.34 -2.77
N VAL A 85 9.34 13.52 -2.97
CA VAL A 85 8.60 14.70 -2.51
C VAL A 85 7.72 14.32 -1.32
N GLN A 86 7.94 14.94 -0.16
CA GLN A 86 7.21 14.64 1.06
C GLN A 86 5.68 14.75 0.86
N GLY A 87 4.97 13.67 1.17
CA GLY A 87 3.50 13.60 1.06
C GLY A 87 2.98 13.40 -0.37
N SER A 88 3.85 13.09 -1.34
CA SER A 88 3.48 12.78 -2.71
C SER A 88 2.68 11.48 -2.79
N SER A 89 1.44 11.55 -3.26
CA SER A 89 0.58 10.37 -3.50
C SER A 89 0.59 9.90 -4.97
N ILE A 90 1.35 10.58 -5.84
CA ILE A 90 1.60 10.11 -7.20
C ILE A 90 2.84 9.20 -7.27
N GLU A 91 3.73 9.31 -6.30
CA GLU A 91 4.75 8.32 -6.01
C GLU A 91 4.14 7.14 -5.24
N LEU A 92 4.80 5.99 -5.26
CA LEU A 92 4.27 4.78 -4.63
C LEU A 92 4.13 4.99 -3.11
N SER A 93 2.91 4.86 -2.61
CA SER A 93 2.63 4.94 -1.19
C SER A 93 1.46 4.05 -0.79
N ALA A 94 1.35 3.78 0.51
CA ALA A 94 0.18 3.14 1.08
C ALA A 94 0.05 3.49 2.56
N ASP A 95 -1.18 3.73 2.96
CA ASP A 95 -1.52 4.14 4.30
C ASP A 95 -2.93 3.66 4.69
N GLY A 96 -3.24 3.74 5.97
CA GLY A 96 -4.59 3.51 6.44
C GLY A 96 -4.73 3.62 7.96
N PRO A 97 -5.96 3.73 8.45
CA PRO A 97 -6.25 3.77 9.88
C PRO A 97 -6.12 2.38 10.51
N VAL A 98 -5.45 2.30 11.65
CA VAL A 98 -5.19 1.05 12.38
C VAL A 98 -6.42 0.67 13.21
N ARG A 99 -7.51 0.32 12.51
CA ARG A 99 -8.76 -0.18 13.09
C ARG A 99 -9.45 -1.12 12.11
N PRO A 100 -10.38 -1.99 12.55
CA PRO A 100 -11.15 -2.84 11.65
C PRO A 100 -11.85 -2.04 10.53
N PRO A 101 -11.84 -2.52 9.28
CA PRO A 101 -11.34 -3.83 8.81
C PRO A 101 -9.87 -3.81 8.35
N TYR A 102 -9.04 -2.94 8.93
CA TYR A 102 -7.61 -2.80 8.64
C TYR A 102 -7.33 -2.57 7.16
N THR A 103 -8.09 -1.64 6.58
CA THR A 103 -7.97 -1.28 5.16
C THR A 103 -6.69 -0.50 4.93
N ILE A 104 -5.85 -1.00 4.03
CA ILE A 104 -4.75 -0.23 3.43
C ILE A 104 -5.23 0.35 2.10
N PHE A 105 -4.94 1.63 1.89
CA PHE A 105 -5.08 2.34 0.63
C PHE A 105 -3.71 2.48 0.00
N MET A 106 -3.46 1.73 -1.06
CA MET A 106 -2.27 1.85 -1.89
C MET A 106 -2.58 2.69 -3.13
N GLN A 107 -1.68 3.60 -3.48
CA GLN A 107 -1.80 4.45 -4.66
C GLN A 107 -0.44 4.89 -5.19
N GLY A 108 -0.47 5.52 -6.36
CA GLY A 108 0.73 6.08 -6.98
C GLY A 108 1.68 5.03 -7.57
N GLY A 109 2.80 5.53 -8.07
CA GLY A 109 3.80 4.75 -8.80
C GLY A 109 4.25 5.50 -10.06
N LEU A 110 5.49 5.98 -10.05
CA LEU A 110 6.06 6.73 -11.17
C LEU A 110 6.25 5.85 -12.42
N VAL A 111 6.68 4.62 -12.19
CA VAL A 111 6.88 3.55 -13.18
C VAL A 111 6.30 2.25 -12.63
N PHE A 112 5.68 1.45 -13.50
CA PHE A 112 4.94 0.25 -13.08
C PHE A 112 5.87 -0.79 -12.44
N GLU A 113 7.11 -0.88 -12.91
CA GLU A 113 8.13 -1.79 -12.41
C GLU A 113 8.44 -1.54 -10.92
N HIS A 114 8.45 -0.26 -10.49
CA HIS A 114 8.63 0.08 -9.09
C HIS A 114 7.42 -0.35 -8.25
N SER A 115 6.20 -0.10 -8.73
CA SER A 115 4.98 -0.59 -8.09
C SER A 115 5.03 -2.11 -7.93
N MET A 116 5.41 -2.86 -8.98
CA MET A 116 5.52 -4.33 -8.90
C MET A 116 6.49 -4.77 -7.80
N LEU A 117 7.68 -4.16 -7.71
CA LEU A 117 8.66 -4.49 -6.67
C LEU A 117 8.12 -4.19 -5.27
N GLY A 118 7.51 -3.02 -5.05
CA GLY A 118 6.94 -2.68 -3.74
C GLY A 118 5.77 -3.56 -3.33
N ILE A 119 4.88 -3.88 -4.27
CA ILE A 119 3.72 -4.77 -4.03
C ILE A 119 4.19 -6.20 -3.74
N LEU A 120 5.19 -6.69 -4.47
CA LEU A 120 5.78 -8.01 -4.20
C LEU A 120 6.56 -8.03 -2.88
N GLY A 121 7.22 -6.95 -2.50
CA GLY A 121 7.86 -6.79 -1.19
C GLY A 121 6.86 -6.87 -0.04
N ALA A 122 5.73 -6.18 -0.16
CA ALA A 122 4.63 -6.28 0.80
C ALA A 122 4.05 -7.70 0.88
N ALA A 123 3.84 -8.34 -0.28
CA ALA A 123 3.35 -9.72 -0.34
C ALA A 123 4.35 -10.72 0.30
N GLU A 124 5.64 -10.57 0.02
CA GLU A 124 6.71 -11.39 0.61
C GLU A 124 6.73 -11.24 2.13
N GLU A 125 6.66 -10.00 2.63
CA GLU A 125 6.68 -9.70 4.05
C GLU A 125 5.47 -10.27 4.79
N LEU A 126 4.27 -10.16 4.18
CA LEU A 126 3.06 -10.81 4.69
C LEU A 126 3.20 -12.34 4.74
N LEU A 127 3.75 -12.96 3.68
CA LEU A 127 3.90 -14.42 3.62
C LEU A 127 4.91 -14.97 4.62
N LYS A 128 5.94 -14.18 4.99
CA LYS A 128 6.92 -14.54 6.03
C LYS A 128 6.30 -14.63 7.44
N HIS A 129 5.22 -13.89 7.69
CA HIS A 129 4.58 -13.75 9.00
C HIS A 129 3.18 -14.40 9.06
N ARG A 130 2.85 -15.24 8.07
CA ARG A 130 1.58 -15.98 8.01
C ARG A 130 1.63 -17.36 8.67
#